data_AF-A0A524GE15-F1
#
_entry.id   AF-A0A524GE15-F1
#
_cell.length_a   1.000
_cell.length_b   1.000
_cell.length_c   1.000
_cell.angle_alpha   90.00
_cell.angle_beta   90.00
_cell.angle_gamma   90.00
#
_symmetry.space_group_name_H-M   'P 1'
#
loop_
_entity.id
_entity.type
_entity.pdbx_description
1 polymer ?
#
loop_
_entity_poly.entity_id
_entity_poly.type
_entity_poly.pdbx_seq_one_letter_code
_entity_poly.pdbx_strand_id
1 'polypeptide(L)'
;MNKYNKNQLEMPNTLKLARIFSISARQEASIFITVAAVFMAGILIFNVFSQKAQAKLAYGAWEEALNKERLALMGNNSLVSVFSPAGPEFRVAKEIAVVITAYSSTPEETDDTPFITASGKTTEDGIIANNYLPFGTKVKIPELYGEKVFVVEDRMSRKKGNYHFDIWFPSHQEAKNFGVKRTVIEILEG
;
A
#
# COMPACT_ATOMS: atom_id res chain seq x y z
N MET A 1 -80.74 -36.44 -13.14
CA MET A 1 -80.98 -35.33 -14.10
C MET A 1 -81.63 -34.21 -13.27
N ASN A 2 -81.14 -32.99 -13.10
CA ASN A 2 -80.25 -32.15 -13.90
C ASN A 2 -79.46 -31.16 -13.01
N LYS A 3 -78.31 -30.69 -13.52
CA LYS A 3 -77.34 -29.77 -12.91
C LYS A 3 -77.85 -28.31 -12.91
N TYR A 4 -77.55 -27.54 -11.86
CA TYR A 4 -77.55 -26.06 -11.87
C TYR A 4 -76.24 -25.61 -11.22
N ASN A 5 -75.15 -25.52 -11.99
CA ASN A 5 -74.62 -24.37 -12.73
C ASN A 5 -74.12 -23.21 -11.83
N LYS A 6 -72.79 -23.13 -11.68
CA LYS A 6 -72.04 -22.09 -10.99
C LYS A 6 -72.03 -20.84 -11.87
N ASN A 7 -72.66 -19.76 -11.41
CA ASN A 7 -72.40 -18.43 -11.95
C ASN A 7 -71.01 -17.98 -11.48
N GLN A 8 -70.03 -18.01 -12.39
CA GLN A 8 -68.82 -17.21 -12.24
C GLN A 8 -69.16 -15.76 -12.58
N LEU A 9 -69.15 -14.89 -11.58
CA LEU A 9 -69.10 -13.44 -11.80
C LEU A 9 -67.68 -13.08 -12.25
N GLU A 10 -67.51 -12.78 -13.53
CA GLU A 10 -66.31 -12.10 -14.02
C GLU A 10 -66.30 -10.65 -13.49
N MET A 11 -65.22 -10.29 -12.80
CA MET A 11 -65.05 -8.92 -12.30
C MET A 11 -64.70 -7.94 -13.44
N PRO A 12 -65.25 -6.71 -13.42
CA PRO A 12 -65.04 -5.73 -14.48
C PRO A 12 -63.58 -5.27 -14.60
N ASN A 13 -63.10 -5.14 -15.85
CA ASN A 13 -61.70 -4.87 -16.23
C ASN A 13 -61.09 -3.58 -15.64
N THR A 14 -61.90 -2.66 -15.13
CA THR A 14 -61.44 -1.42 -14.48
C THR A 14 -60.68 -1.70 -13.17
N LEU A 15 -61.03 -2.77 -12.45
CA LEU A 15 -60.36 -3.16 -11.20
C LEU A 15 -59.02 -3.87 -11.43
N LYS A 16 -58.79 -4.44 -12.63
CA LYS A 16 -57.49 -5.02 -13.00
C LYS A 16 -56.44 -3.94 -13.26
N LEU A 17 -56.84 -2.80 -13.85
CA LEU A 17 -55.94 -1.68 -14.15
C LEU A 17 -55.45 -0.96 -12.87
N ALA A 18 -56.31 -0.80 -11.87
CA ALA A 18 -55.94 -0.17 -10.59
C ALA A 18 -54.90 -0.97 -9.79
N ARG A 19 -54.84 -2.29 -9.99
CA ARG A 19 -53.89 -3.19 -9.30
C ARG A 19 -52.49 -3.17 -9.90
N ILE A 20 -52.32 -2.69 -11.14
CA ILE A 20 -51.03 -2.55 -11.80
C ILE A 20 -50.29 -1.29 -11.30
N PHE A 21 -51.01 -0.31 -10.77
CA PHE A 21 -50.45 0.96 -10.29
C PHE A 21 -50.33 1.10 -8.76
N SER A 22 -50.67 0.08 -7.97
CA SER A 22 -50.51 0.14 -6.51
C SER A 22 -49.16 -0.44 -6.05
N ILE A 23 -48.06 0.16 -6.52
CA ILE A 23 -46.76 0.03 -5.84
C ILE A 23 -46.91 0.88 -4.57
N SER A 24 -46.90 0.25 -3.40
CA SER A 24 -47.04 0.98 -2.14
C SER A 24 -45.90 1.99 -2.00
N ALA A 25 -46.16 3.21 -1.54
CA ALA A 25 -45.16 4.27 -1.36
C ALA A 25 -43.87 3.83 -0.60
N ARG A 26 -43.95 2.73 0.17
CA ARG A 26 -42.80 2.08 0.84
C ARG A 26 -41.81 1.41 -0.13
N GLN A 27 -42.27 0.86 -1.25
CA GLN A 27 -41.41 0.23 -2.27
C GLN A 27 -40.70 1.26 -3.13
N GLU A 28 -41.31 2.43 -3.37
CA GLU A 28 -40.67 3.52 -4.10
C GLU A 28 -39.48 4.10 -3.31
N ALA A 29 -39.68 4.36 -2.01
CA ALA A 29 -38.63 4.89 -1.14
C ALA A 29 -37.39 3.97 -1.02
N SER A 30 -37.57 2.63 -0.99
CA SER A 30 -36.44 1.68 -0.92
C SER A 30 -35.58 1.67 -2.18
N ILE A 31 -36.20 1.87 -3.35
CA ILE A 31 -35.47 1.94 -4.62
C ILE A 31 -34.64 3.23 -4.66
N PHE A 32 -35.22 4.37 -4.29
CA PHE A 32 -34.51 5.64 -4.25
C PHE A 32 -33.32 5.64 -3.27
N ILE A 33 -33.47 5.06 -2.08
CA ILE A 33 -32.37 4.95 -1.10
C ILE A 33 -31.22 4.09 -1.65
N THR A 34 -31.55 2.99 -2.33
CA THR A 34 -30.54 2.09 -2.89
C THR A 34 -29.77 2.75 -4.04
N VAL A 35 -30.48 3.45 -4.92
CA VAL A 35 -29.87 4.22 -6.01
C VAL A 35 -28.98 5.35 -5.47
N ALA A 36 -29.45 6.08 -4.45
CA ALA A 36 -28.67 7.13 -3.80
C ALA A 36 -27.39 6.57 -3.13
N ALA A 37 -27.47 5.40 -2.49
CA ALA A 37 -26.32 4.75 -1.85
C ALA A 37 -25.25 4.32 -2.88
N VAL A 38 -25.67 3.74 -4.01
CA VAL A 38 -24.75 3.39 -5.12
C VAL A 38 -24.11 4.63 -5.73
N PHE A 39 -24.86 5.72 -5.88
CA PHE A 39 -24.34 6.98 -6.39
C PHE A 39 -23.29 7.60 -5.45
N MET A 40 -23.57 7.62 -4.14
CA MET A 40 -22.62 8.10 -3.12
C MET A 40 -21.35 7.24 -3.07
N ALA A 41 -21.48 5.92 -3.16
CA ALA A 41 -20.33 5.02 -3.26
C ALA A 41 -19.51 5.29 -4.54
N GLY A 42 -20.20 5.53 -5.67
CA GLY A 42 -19.57 5.93 -6.93
C GLY A 42 -18.77 7.22 -6.81
N ILE A 43 -19.30 8.25 -6.14
CA ILE A 43 -18.60 9.52 -5.89
C ILE A 43 -17.36 9.30 -5.01
N LEU A 44 -17.46 8.48 -3.95
CA LEU A 44 -16.32 8.18 -3.08
C LEU A 44 -15.21 7.45 -3.83
N ILE A 45 -15.57 6.44 -4.62
CA ILE A 45 -14.62 5.67 -5.44
C ILE A 45 -13.98 6.58 -6.50
N PHE A 46 -14.78 7.44 -7.15
CA PHE A 46 -14.30 8.39 -8.15
C PHE A 46 -13.33 9.40 -7.57
N ASN A 47 -13.57 9.91 -6.35
CA ASN A 47 -12.66 10.83 -5.67
C ASN A 47 -11.31 10.15 -5.35
N VAL A 48 -11.32 8.92 -4.85
CA VAL A 48 -10.07 8.17 -4.58
C VAL A 48 -9.31 7.86 -5.87
N PHE A 49 -10.00 7.46 -6.93
CA PHE A 49 -9.39 7.20 -8.23
C PHE A 49 -8.79 8.47 -8.84
N SER A 50 -9.53 9.58 -8.77
CA SER A 50 -9.08 10.89 -9.28
C SER A 50 -7.82 11.37 -8.56
N GLN A 51 -7.74 11.22 -7.23
CA GLN A 51 -6.53 11.55 -6.48
C GLN A 51 -5.32 10.71 -6.91
N LYS A 52 -5.49 9.38 -7.10
CA LYS A 52 -4.41 8.50 -7.58
C LYS A 52 -3.95 8.87 -9.00
N ALA A 53 -4.88 9.24 -9.87
CA ALA A 53 -4.56 9.66 -11.24
C ALA A 53 -3.80 10.99 -11.25
N GLN A 54 -4.24 11.98 -10.45
CA GLN A 54 -3.55 13.26 -10.32
C GLN A 54 -2.15 13.10 -9.70
N ALA A 55 -1.98 12.24 -8.70
CA ALA A 55 -0.68 11.96 -8.09
C ALA A 55 0.29 11.30 -9.09
N LYS A 56 -0.19 10.35 -9.91
CA LYS A 56 0.62 9.71 -10.96
C LYS A 56 1.04 10.70 -12.05
N LEU A 57 0.12 11.59 -12.47
CA LEU A 57 0.40 12.63 -13.45
C LEU A 57 1.40 13.67 -12.91
N ALA A 58 1.22 14.11 -11.67
CA ALA A 58 2.14 15.02 -11.02
C ALA A 58 3.54 14.41 -10.92
N TYR A 59 3.65 13.15 -10.46
CA TYR A 59 4.93 12.44 -10.38
C TYR A 59 5.67 12.39 -11.73
N GLY A 60 4.98 12.03 -12.82
CA GLY A 60 5.58 12.00 -14.16
C GLY A 60 6.01 13.39 -14.66
N ALA A 61 5.22 14.44 -14.37
CA ALA A 61 5.57 15.81 -14.76
C ALA A 61 6.82 16.34 -14.01
N TRP A 62 6.97 16.00 -12.73
CA TRP A 62 8.16 16.34 -11.95
C TRP A 62 9.41 15.60 -12.46
N GLU A 63 9.26 14.33 -12.88
CA GLU A 63 10.35 13.53 -13.46
C GLU A 63 10.84 14.10 -14.81
N GLU A 64 9.92 14.52 -15.68
CA GLU A 64 10.26 15.16 -16.96
C GLU A 64 10.97 16.51 -16.75
N ALA A 65 10.52 17.32 -15.79
CA ALA A 65 11.15 18.60 -15.45
C ALA A 65 12.58 18.42 -14.93
N LEU A 66 12.81 17.45 -14.03
CA LEU A 66 14.13 17.12 -13.49
C LEU A 66 15.08 16.63 -14.59
N ASN A 67 14.59 15.78 -15.49
CA ASN A 67 15.40 15.25 -16.58
C ASN A 67 15.79 16.33 -17.58
N LYS A 68 14.89 17.28 -17.89
CA LYS A 68 15.17 18.41 -18.78
C LYS A 68 16.22 19.36 -18.20
N GLU A 69 16.16 19.61 -16.89
CA GLU A 69 17.18 20.41 -16.19
C GLU A 69 18.54 19.69 -16.18
N ARG A 70 18.57 18.38 -15.91
CA ARG A 70 19.79 17.55 -15.99
C ARG A 70 20.42 17.55 -17.38
N LEU A 71 19.60 17.40 -18.43
CA LEU A 71 20.05 17.44 -19.83
C LEU A 71 20.66 18.80 -20.20
N ALA A 72 20.08 19.90 -19.73
CA ALA A 72 20.61 21.24 -19.96
C ALA A 72 21.95 21.49 -19.27
N LEU A 73 22.20 20.84 -18.13
CA LEU A 73 23.45 20.94 -17.37
C LEU A 73 24.57 20.06 -17.94
N MET A 74 24.25 18.91 -18.54
CA MET A 74 25.22 17.98 -19.13
C MET A 74 25.89 18.51 -20.41
N GLY A 75 25.26 19.44 -21.12
CA GLY A 75 25.81 20.00 -22.36
C GLY A 75 27.07 20.86 -22.20
N ASN A 76 27.38 21.31 -20.98
CA ASN A 76 28.21 22.49 -20.80
C ASN A 76 29.51 22.31 -20.00
N ASN A 77 29.88 21.14 -19.45
CA ASN A 77 31.20 20.97 -18.80
C ASN A 77 31.68 19.51 -18.72
N SER A 78 32.87 19.24 -19.26
CA SER A 78 33.59 17.96 -19.19
C SER A 78 34.23 17.69 -17.81
N LEU A 79 33.59 18.15 -16.72
CA LEU A 79 34.03 17.97 -15.32
C LEU A 79 32.95 17.30 -14.45
N VAL A 80 31.89 16.78 -15.05
CA VAL A 80 30.77 16.11 -14.35
C VAL A 80 31.11 14.64 -14.04
N SER A 81 32.23 14.43 -13.34
CA SER A 81 32.50 13.18 -12.63
C SER A 81 32.51 13.38 -11.11
N VAL A 82 32.42 14.64 -10.62
CA VAL A 82 32.70 14.95 -9.21
C VAL A 82 31.51 15.56 -8.46
N PHE A 83 30.44 15.98 -9.15
CA PHE A 83 29.26 16.56 -8.50
C PHE A 83 27.98 15.95 -9.06
N SER A 84 27.63 14.75 -8.60
CA SER A 84 26.25 14.26 -8.65
C SER A 84 25.49 14.97 -7.52
N PRO A 85 24.40 15.71 -7.78
CA PRO A 85 23.55 16.28 -6.74
C PRO A 85 22.60 15.23 -6.15
N ALA A 86 22.67 13.98 -6.61
CA ALA A 86 22.15 12.86 -5.86
C ALA A 86 23.12 12.60 -4.69
N GLY A 87 22.60 12.28 -3.50
CA GLY A 87 23.41 11.69 -2.44
C GLY A 87 24.23 10.51 -2.96
N PRO A 88 25.18 9.96 -2.16
CA PRO A 88 26.13 8.93 -2.60
C PRO A 88 25.46 7.93 -3.56
N GLU A 89 25.93 7.88 -4.81
CA GLU A 89 25.41 6.93 -5.79
C GLU A 89 25.79 5.53 -5.33
N PHE A 90 24.91 4.95 -4.54
CA PHE A 90 25.04 3.59 -4.07
C PHE A 90 25.00 2.66 -5.27
N ARG A 91 26.11 1.97 -5.52
CA ARG A 91 26.14 0.90 -6.51
C ARG A 91 25.53 -0.34 -5.90
N VAL A 92 24.71 -1.05 -6.65
CA VAL A 92 24.22 -2.36 -6.22
C VAL A 92 25.39 -3.33 -6.28
N ALA A 93 25.87 -3.71 -5.10
CA ALA A 93 26.98 -4.64 -4.93
C ALA A 93 26.54 -6.08 -5.14
N LYS A 94 25.35 -6.40 -4.64
CA LYS A 94 24.83 -7.77 -4.61
C LYS A 94 23.32 -7.80 -4.47
N GLU A 95 22.69 -8.72 -5.18
CA GLU A 95 21.30 -9.09 -4.99
C GLU A 95 21.21 -10.43 -4.26
N ILE A 96 20.34 -10.52 -3.25
CA ILE A 96 20.07 -11.77 -2.54
C ILE A 96 18.57 -11.98 -2.30
N ALA A 97 18.10 -13.20 -2.52
CA ALA A 97 16.75 -13.62 -2.15
C ALA A 97 16.66 -13.84 -0.64
N VAL A 98 15.66 -13.23 -0.01
CA VAL A 98 15.53 -13.17 1.45
C VAL A 98 14.09 -13.36 1.91
N VAL A 99 13.95 -13.60 3.21
CA VAL A 99 12.67 -13.55 3.92
C VAL A 99 12.65 -12.29 4.77
N ILE A 100 11.67 -11.43 4.54
CA ILE A 100 11.48 -10.18 5.27
C ILE A 100 10.26 -10.32 6.17
N THR A 101 10.47 -10.00 7.44
CA THR A 101 9.44 -9.87 8.48
C THR A 101 9.50 -8.47 9.07
N ALA A 102 8.68 -8.21 10.09
CA ALA A 102 8.60 -6.91 10.73
C ALA A 102 8.60 -7.09 12.24
N TYR A 103 9.14 -6.09 12.95
CA TYR A 103 9.15 -6.02 14.40
C TYR A 103 8.78 -4.60 14.85
N SER A 104 8.43 -4.46 16.12
CA SER A 104 8.14 -3.16 16.72
C SER A 104 8.83 -3.01 18.07
N SER A 105 9.08 -1.76 18.47
CA SER A 105 9.64 -1.41 19.78
C SER A 105 8.63 -1.52 20.93
N THR A 106 7.63 -2.41 20.83
CA THR A 106 6.77 -2.70 21.98
C THR A 106 7.60 -3.41 23.06
N PRO A 107 7.48 -3.04 24.35
CA PRO A 107 8.22 -3.68 25.45
C PRO A 107 8.03 -5.21 25.52
N GLU A 108 6.96 -5.72 24.91
CA GLU A 108 6.65 -7.14 24.81
C GLU A 108 7.58 -7.91 23.85
N GLU A 109 8.34 -7.21 22.99
CA GLU A 109 9.24 -7.77 21.97
C GLU A 109 10.72 -7.38 22.17
N THR A 110 11.03 -6.54 23.17
CA THR A 110 12.36 -5.93 23.39
C THR A 110 12.78 -5.98 24.87
N ASP A 111 14.07 -5.78 25.15
CA ASP A 111 14.60 -5.74 26.52
C ASP A 111 14.26 -4.41 27.23
N ASP A 112 14.96 -4.10 28.34
CA ASP A 112 14.73 -2.89 29.14
C ASP A 112 14.92 -1.56 28.37
N THR A 113 15.36 -1.61 27.10
CA THR A 113 15.57 -0.45 26.22
C THR A 113 14.87 -0.59 24.85
N PRO A 114 13.52 -0.55 24.79
CA PRO A 114 12.74 -0.89 23.60
C PRO A 114 13.07 -0.09 22.32
N PHE A 115 13.60 1.11 22.48
CA PHE A 115 13.90 2.04 21.39
C PHE A 115 15.38 2.13 21.05
N ILE A 116 16.25 1.31 21.66
CA ILE A 116 17.68 1.31 21.38
C ILE A 116 18.02 0.05 20.57
N THR A 117 18.52 0.25 19.36
CA THR A 117 18.98 -0.81 18.47
C THR A 117 20.30 -1.42 18.95
N ALA A 118 20.64 -2.61 18.44
CA ALA A 118 21.91 -3.26 18.78
C ALA A 118 23.17 -2.45 18.39
N SER A 119 23.07 -1.47 17.48
CA SER A 119 24.16 -0.52 17.19
C SER A 119 24.25 0.66 18.18
N GLY A 120 23.29 0.78 19.11
CA GLY A 120 23.18 1.86 20.10
C GLY A 120 22.42 3.09 19.61
N LYS A 121 21.78 3.03 18.44
CA LYS A 121 20.95 4.13 17.90
C LYS A 121 19.49 4.01 18.33
N THR A 122 18.80 5.14 18.37
CA THR A 122 17.34 5.16 18.54
C THR A 122 16.66 4.58 17.30
N THR A 123 15.62 3.76 17.51
CA THR A 123 14.82 3.20 16.42
C THR A 123 14.09 4.28 15.63
N GLU A 124 14.19 4.22 14.30
CA GLU A 124 13.56 5.15 13.36
C GLU A 124 13.17 4.44 12.06
N ASP A 125 12.34 5.10 11.25
CA ASP A 125 11.94 4.59 9.94
C ASP A 125 13.18 4.39 9.05
N GLY A 126 13.28 3.22 8.42
CA GLY A 126 14.43 2.84 7.60
C GLY A 126 15.46 1.95 8.32
N ILE A 127 15.29 1.69 9.62
CA ILE A 127 16.12 0.70 10.32
C ILE A 127 15.63 -0.72 10.04
N ILE A 128 16.61 -1.62 9.83
CA ILE A 128 16.39 -3.06 9.69
C ILE A 128 17.33 -3.85 10.59
N ALA A 129 16.87 -5.05 10.98
CA ALA A 129 17.65 -6.03 11.70
C ALA A 129 18.11 -7.15 10.77
N ASN A 130 19.38 -7.55 10.89
CA ASN A 130 19.93 -8.72 10.22
C ASN A 130 21.16 -9.24 10.98
N ASN A 131 21.35 -10.55 11.06
CA ASN A 131 22.45 -11.15 11.83
C ASN A 131 23.76 -11.36 11.05
N TYR A 132 23.73 -11.21 9.73
CA TYR A 132 24.85 -11.57 8.85
C TYR A 132 25.61 -10.34 8.34
N LEU A 133 24.89 -9.27 7.99
CA LEU A 133 25.46 -8.05 7.45
C LEU A 133 26.06 -7.15 8.55
N PRO A 134 27.19 -6.48 8.30
CA PRO A 134 27.74 -5.48 9.21
C PRO A 134 26.73 -4.37 9.51
N PHE A 135 26.84 -3.75 10.70
CA PHE A 135 26.10 -2.54 10.98
C PHE A 135 26.45 -1.42 9.99
N GLY A 136 25.48 -0.56 9.68
CA GLY A 136 25.62 0.50 8.69
C GLY A 136 25.47 0.03 7.24
N THR A 137 25.32 -1.28 6.98
CA THR A 137 25.07 -1.79 5.63
C THR A 137 23.77 -1.21 5.10
N LYS A 138 23.82 -0.61 3.91
CA LYS A 138 22.65 -0.04 3.24
C LYS A 138 22.05 -1.04 2.27
N VAL A 139 20.73 -1.14 2.25
CA VAL A 139 20.01 -2.04 1.35
C VAL A 139 18.79 -1.36 0.74
N LYS A 140 18.39 -1.78 -0.46
CA LYS A 140 17.08 -1.48 -1.03
C LYS A 140 16.21 -2.73 -1.10
N ILE A 141 14.90 -2.53 -1.07
CA ILE A 141 13.90 -3.59 -1.22
C ILE A 141 12.94 -3.16 -2.35
N PRO A 142 13.37 -3.24 -3.62
CA PRO A 142 12.67 -2.58 -4.73
C PRO A 142 11.20 -2.99 -4.86
N GLU A 143 10.89 -4.28 -4.72
CA GLU A 143 9.53 -4.80 -4.88
C GLU A 143 8.56 -4.29 -3.79
N LEU A 144 9.07 -3.94 -2.60
CA LEU A 144 8.23 -3.53 -1.47
C LEU A 144 8.25 -2.01 -1.23
N TYR A 145 9.39 -1.36 -1.47
CA TYR A 145 9.61 0.05 -1.10
C TYR A 145 10.31 0.89 -2.19
N GLY A 146 10.50 0.36 -3.41
CA GLY A 146 11.15 1.07 -4.51
C GLY A 146 12.57 1.52 -4.16
N GLU A 147 12.83 2.82 -4.30
CA GLU A 147 14.16 3.41 -4.07
C GLU A 147 14.48 3.72 -2.60
N LYS A 148 13.61 3.34 -1.66
CA LYS A 148 13.89 3.57 -0.24
C LYS A 148 15.11 2.77 0.21
N VAL A 149 16.06 3.46 0.83
CA VAL A 149 17.25 2.87 1.44
C VAL A 149 16.99 2.57 2.91
N PHE A 150 17.31 1.35 3.30
CA PHE A 150 17.29 0.87 4.68
C PHE A 150 18.71 0.67 5.19
N VAL A 151 18.91 0.76 6.50
CA VAL A 151 20.21 0.60 7.14
C VAL A 151 20.15 -0.50 8.20
N VAL A 152 21.11 -1.42 8.12
CA VAL A 152 21.30 -2.46 9.13
C VAL A 152 21.84 -1.82 10.40
N GLU A 153 20.98 -1.61 11.39
CA GLU A 153 21.35 -1.04 12.70
C GLU A 153 21.00 -1.98 13.85
N ASP A 154 20.24 -3.04 13.58
CA ASP A 154 19.75 -3.92 14.63
C ASP A 154 20.09 -5.39 14.39
N ARG A 155 19.82 -6.22 15.40
CA ARG A 155 20.07 -7.67 15.40
C ARG A 155 18.82 -8.43 15.76
N MET A 156 18.77 -9.67 15.27
CA MET A 156 17.65 -10.58 15.48
C MET A 156 18.07 -11.71 16.41
N SER A 157 17.11 -12.47 16.92
CA SER A 157 17.40 -13.70 17.67
C SER A 157 18.40 -14.61 16.93
N ARG A 158 19.37 -15.19 17.66
CA ARG A 158 20.42 -16.08 17.10
C ARG A 158 19.90 -17.27 16.31
N LYS A 159 18.64 -17.66 16.50
CA LYS A 159 17.98 -18.77 15.78
C LYS A 159 17.61 -18.40 14.33
N LYS A 160 17.61 -17.12 13.97
CA LYS A 160 17.24 -16.65 12.64
C LYS A 160 18.44 -16.79 11.69
N GLY A 161 18.17 -17.34 10.50
CA GLY A 161 19.19 -17.57 9.48
C GLY A 161 19.68 -16.27 8.82
N ASN A 162 20.80 -16.38 8.10
CA ASN A 162 21.51 -15.24 7.49
C ASN A 162 20.68 -14.44 6.47
N TYR A 163 19.68 -15.06 5.85
CA TYR A 163 18.81 -14.48 4.81
C TYR A 163 17.46 -13.99 5.36
N HIS A 164 17.36 -13.80 6.68
CA HIS A 164 16.21 -13.21 7.32
C HIS A 164 16.47 -11.74 7.67
N PHE A 165 15.48 -10.90 7.42
CA PHE A 165 15.51 -9.46 7.68
C PHE A 165 14.24 -9.06 8.42
N ASP A 166 14.36 -8.19 9.42
CA ASP A 166 13.21 -7.61 10.12
C ASP A 166 13.20 -6.09 9.90
N ILE A 167 12.11 -5.56 9.36
CA ILE A 167 11.90 -4.10 9.22
C ILE A 167 11.26 -3.56 10.49
N TRP A 168 11.79 -2.45 11.00
CA TRP A 168 11.23 -1.79 12.16
C TRP A 168 9.95 -1.03 11.80
N PHE A 169 8.93 -1.13 12.65
CA PHE A 169 7.70 -0.35 12.59
C PHE A 169 7.40 0.33 13.94
N PRO A 170 6.75 1.50 13.93
CA PRO A 170 6.43 2.22 15.16
C PRO A 170 5.32 1.55 15.97
N SER A 171 4.53 0.64 15.39
CA SER A 171 3.48 -0.10 16.09
C SER A 171 3.47 -1.60 15.79
N HIS A 172 3.14 -2.39 16.81
CA HIS A 172 2.99 -3.85 16.69
C HIS A 172 1.91 -4.24 15.67
N GLN A 173 0.82 -3.46 15.59
CA GLN A 173 -0.26 -3.75 14.65
C GLN A 173 0.20 -3.57 13.19
N GLU A 174 1.03 -2.57 12.88
CA GLU A 174 1.60 -2.39 11.55
C GLU A 174 2.58 -3.53 11.21
N ALA A 175 3.46 -3.89 12.15
CA ALA A 175 4.37 -5.03 11.97
C ALA A 175 3.61 -6.34 11.69
N LYS A 176 2.53 -6.58 12.44
CA LYS A 176 1.67 -7.75 12.24
C LYS A 176 0.94 -7.72 10.89
N ASN A 177 0.47 -6.56 10.46
CA ASN A 177 -0.19 -6.38 9.18
C ASN A 177 0.77 -6.54 7.98
N PHE A 178 2.04 -6.18 8.16
CA PHE A 178 3.08 -6.38 7.15
C PHE A 178 3.27 -7.87 6.84
N GLY A 179 3.38 -8.69 7.89
CA GLY A 179 3.49 -10.16 7.76
C GLY A 179 4.84 -10.61 7.18
N VAL A 180 4.85 -11.79 6.56
CA VAL A 180 6.06 -12.39 5.97
C VAL A 180 6.08 -12.13 4.46
N LYS A 181 7.18 -11.60 3.94
CA LYS A 181 7.43 -11.41 2.50
C LYS A 181 8.68 -12.16 2.07
N ARG A 182 8.65 -12.70 0.85
CA ARG A 182 9.82 -13.27 0.17
C ARG A 182 10.11 -12.39 -1.03
N THR A 183 11.30 -11.83 -1.09
CA THR A 183 11.69 -10.86 -2.12
C THR A 183 13.20 -10.86 -2.30
N VAL A 184 13.69 -10.07 -3.25
CA VAL A 184 15.11 -9.82 -3.47
C VAL A 184 15.46 -8.46 -2.87
N ILE A 185 16.58 -8.40 -2.15
CA ILE A 185 17.16 -7.14 -1.69
C ILE A 185 18.44 -6.84 -2.44
N GLU A 186 18.68 -5.55 -2.63
CA GLU A 186 19.90 -5.01 -3.21
C GLU A 186 20.78 -4.49 -2.07
N ILE A 187 21.98 -5.06 -1.90
CA ILE A 187 22.98 -4.54 -0.99
C ILE A 187 23.75 -3.44 -1.71
N LEU A 188 23.91 -2.31 -1.04
CA LEU A 188 24.51 -1.10 -1.58
C LEU A 188 25.97 -0.96 -1.14
N GLU A 189 26.84 -0.61 -2.08
CA GLU A 189 28.22 -0.17 -1.84
C GLU A 189 28.36 1.32 -2.16
N GLY A 190 29.09 2.03 -1.30
CA GLY A 190 29.39 3.46 -1.42
C GLY A 190 30.52 3.86 -0.49
#